data_AF-A0A3L6QV51-F1
#
_entry.id   AF-A0A3L6QV51-F1
#
_cell.length_a   1.000
_cell.length_b   1.000
_cell.length_c   1.000
_cell.angle_alpha   90.00
_cell.angle_beta   90.00
_cell.angle_gamma   90.00
#
_symmetry.space_group_name_H-M   'P 1'
#
loop_
_entity.id
_entity.type
_entity.pdbx_description
1 polymer ?
#
loop_
_entity_poly.entity_id
_entity_poly.type
_entity_poly.pdbx_seq_one_letter_code
_entity_poly.pdbx_strand_id
1 'polypeptide(L)'
;MATSGLVKDTRSISGWQEFTVSTCKISKVGIGGPLIDLDGNFHGINFYGDEETRFLPRRKVLEFLKSFGLSRWPVPKPYWSYPTIEEPADPLAELPLLPMDLDSSSLQCCSR
;
A
#
# COMPACT_ATOMS: atom_id res chain seq x y z
N MET A 1 8.84 0.84 3.13
CA MET A 1 8.88 1.74 4.30
C MET A 1 8.38 3.11 3.89
N ALA A 2 7.43 3.68 4.63
CA ALA A 2 6.96 5.05 4.44
C ALA A 2 7.59 5.94 5.53
N THR A 3 7.96 7.18 5.20
CA THR A 3 8.46 8.14 6.18
C THR A 3 7.40 9.19 6.50
N SER A 4 7.42 9.72 7.72
CA SER A 4 6.65 10.92 8.06
C SER A 4 7.15 12.13 7.27
N GLY A 5 6.25 13.09 7.03
CA GLY A 5 6.55 14.30 6.28
C GLY A 5 5.43 15.33 6.39
N LEU A 6 5.63 16.47 5.74
CA LEU A 6 4.63 17.54 5.65
C LEU A 6 3.88 17.42 4.33
N VAL A 7 2.57 17.64 4.38
CA VAL A 7 1.77 17.86 3.17
C VAL A 7 1.98 19.31 2.74
N LYS A 8 2.44 19.51 1.50
CA LYS A 8 2.52 20.83 0.89
C LYS A 8 1.28 21.01 0.03
N ASP A 9 0.55 22.11 0.23
CA ASP A 9 -0.55 22.49 -0.65
C ASP A 9 0.02 23.10 -1.96
N THR A 10 0.82 22.31 -2.67
CA THR A 10 1.32 22.68 -3.99
C THR A 10 0.39 22.08 -5.01
N ARG A 11 -0.50 22.90 -5.59
CA ARG A 11 -1.31 22.51 -6.74
C ARG A 11 -0.41 22.48 -7.97
N SER A 12 0.13 21.32 -8.33
CA SER A 12 0.73 21.17 -9.66
C SER A 12 -0.41 21.04 -10.68
N ILE A 13 -0.74 22.13 -11.36
CA ILE A 13 -1.69 22.12 -12.48
C ILE A 13 -0.99 21.48 -13.68
N SER A 14 -0.87 20.17 -13.69
CA SER A 14 -0.66 19.40 -14.91
C SER A 14 -2.03 18.90 -15.37
N GLY A 15 -2.33 18.99 -16.67
CA GLY A 15 -3.68 19.07 -17.23
C GLY A 15 -4.67 17.93 -16.96
N TRP A 16 -4.33 16.94 -16.13
CA TRP A 16 -5.21 15.87 -15.71
C TRP A 16 -4.89 15.52 -14.24
N GLN A 17 -5.82 15.85 -13.35
CA GLN A 17 -5.78 15.69 -11.89
C GLN A 17 -4.90 16.68 -11.09
N GLU A 18 -5.58 17.42 -10.23
CA GLU A 18 -5.04 18.18 -9.11
C GLU A 18 -4.39 17.19 -8.12
N PHE A 19 -3.11 16.90 -8.34
CA PHE A 19 -2.29 16.16 -7.38
C PHE A 19 -1.72 17.12 -6.34
N THR A 20 -1.71 16.67 -5.09
CA THR A 20 -1.05 17.38 -3.98
C THR A 20 0.27 16.68 -3.69
N VAL A 21 1.24 17.45 -3.18
CA VAL A 21 2.60 16.98 -2.91
C VAL A 21 2.78 16.75 -1.40
N SER A 22 3.49 15.70 -1.04
CA SER A 22 3.97 15.49 0.33
C SER A 22 5.49 15.33 0.33
N THR A 23 6.13 15.69 1.45
CA THR A 23 7.55 15.37 1.66
C THR A 23 7.76 13.94 2.19
N CYS A 24 6.68 13.19 2.40
CA CYS A 24 6.75 11.78 2.80
C CYS A 24 7.49 11.01 1.71
N LYS A 25 8.44 10.14 2.05
CA LYS A 25 9.09 9.26 1.09
C LYS A 25 8.37 7.92 1.11
N ILE A 26 7.95 7.48 -0.08
CA ILE A 26 7.35 6.16 -0.27
C ILE A 26 8.22 5.37 -1.24
N SER A 27 8.38 4.08 -0.98
CA SER A 27 8.89 3.17 -2.00
C SER A 27 7.78 2.80 -2.98
N LYS A 28 8.12 2.17 -4.10
CA LYS A 28 7.12 1.65 -5.07
C LYS A 28 6.09 0.72 -4.43
N VAL A 29 6.46 0.01 -3.36
CA VAL A 29 5.57 -0.87 -2.58
C VAL A 29 4.49 -0.08 -1.83
N GLY A 30 4.72 1.20 -1.54
CA GLY A 30 3.77 2.07 -0.83
C GLY A 30 2.69 2.70 -1.74
N ILE A 31 2.73 2.45 -3.05
CA ILE A 31 1.73 2.93 -4.00
C ILE A 31 0.37 2.31 -3.68
N GLY A 32 -0.69 3.11 -3.74
CA GLY A 32 -2.04 2.64 -3.43
C GLY A 32 -2.35 2.59 -1.93
N GLY A 33 -1.33 2.70 -1.07
CA GLY A 33 -1.49 2.81 0.38
C GLY A 33 -2.09 4.15 0.80
N PRO A 34 -2.71 4.21 2.01
CA PRO A 34 -3.28 5.45 2.53
C PRO A 34 -2.19 6.44 2.97
N LEU A 35 -2.43 7.72 2.72
CA LEU A 35 -1.72 8.83 3.35
C LEU A 35 -2.54 9.31 4.55
N ILE A 36 -1.98 9.16 5.74
CA ILE A 36 -2.61 9.49 7.02
C ILE A 36 -1.73 10.45 7.83
N ASP A 37 -2.35 11.34 8.59
CA ASP A 37 -1.63 12.17 9.58
C ASP A 37 -1.48 11.45 10.92
N LEU A 38 -0.84 12.13 11.88
CA LEU A 38 -0.57 11.59 13.23
C LEU A 38 -1.86 11.33 14.04
N ASP A 39 -2.95 12.02 13.71
CA ASP A 39 -4.26 11.82 14.32
C ASP A 39 -5.06 10.71 13.62
N GLY A 40 -4.50 10.10 12.57
CA GLY A 40 -5.14 9.05 11.79
C GLY A 40 -6.14 9.56 10.74
N ASN A 41 -6.16 10.87 10.45
CA ASN A 41 -7.04 11.39 9.41
C ASN A 41 -6.51 11.01 8.02
N PHE A 42 -7.41 10.52 7.18
CA PHE A 42 -7.11 10.15 5.81
C PHE A 42 -7.07 11.37 4.88
N HIS A 43 -5.90 11.61 4.28
CA HIS A 43 -5.67 12.71 3.33
C HIS A 43 -5.79 12.26 1.87
N GLY A 44 -5.47 11.00 1.56
CA GLY A 44 -5.53 10.49 0.20
C GLY A 44 -4.78 9.18 -0.02
N ILE A 45 -4.53 8.84 -1.28
CA ILE A 45 -3.81 7.62 -1.69
C ILE A 45 -2.44 7.98 -2.24
N ASN A 46 -1.40 7.32 -1.75
CA ASN A 46 -0.02 7.50 -2.20
C ASN A 46 0.14 7.17 -3.69
N PHE A 47 0.75 8.08 -4.45
CA PHE A 47 1.09 7.91 -5.86
C PHE A 47 2.59 8.17 -6.07
N TYR A 48 3.31 7.19 -6.63
CA TYR A 48 4.75 7.34 -6.84
C TYR A 48 5.04 8.33 -7.97
N GLY A 49 5.88 9.32 -7.68
CA GLY A 49 6.51 10.20 -8.65
C GLY A 49 8.02 10.18 -8.43
N ASP A 50 8.80 10.29 -9.50
CA ASP A 50 10.26 10.06 -9.46
C ASP A 50 11.04 11.07 -8.60
N GLU A 51 10.53 12.29 -8.40
CA GLU A 51 11.22 13.35 -7.63
C GLU A 51 10.49 13.81 -6.37
N GLU A 52 9.15 13.79 -6.38
CA GLU A 52 8.31 14.15 -5.24
C GLU A 52 7.17 13.14 -5.07
N THR A 53 6.83 12.84 -3.82
CA THR A 53 5.71 11.95 -3.50
C THR A 53 4.40 12.70 -3.67
N ARG A 54 3.73 12.40 -4.78
CA ARG A 54 2.37 12.86 -5.03
C ARG A 54 1.38 11.96 -4.31
N PHE A 55 0.20 12.48 -4.05
CA PHE A 55 -0.90 11.65 -3.62
C PHE A 55 -2.20 12.12 -4.27
N LEU A 56 -3.12 11.18 -4.43
CA LEU A 56 -4.46 11.45 -4.90
C LEU A 56 -5.31 11.94 -3.72
N PRO A 57 -5.81 13.19 -3.72
CA PRO A 57 -6.54 13.72 -2.58
C PRO A 57 -7.84 12.97 -2.30
N ARG A 58 -8.22 12.86 -1.02
CA ARG A 58 -9.47 12.21 -0.56
C ARG A 58 -10.70 12.62 -1.38
N ARG A 59 -10.82 13.91 -1.72
CA ARG A 59 -11.96 14.43 -2.51
C ARG A 59 -12.08 13.71 -3.86
N LYS A 60 -10.96 13.51 -4.55
CA LYS A 60 -10.90 12.84 -5.86
C LYS A 60 -11.17 11.34 -5.72
N VAL A 61 -10.61 10.70 -4.69
CA VAL A 61 -10.92 9.29 -4.38
C VAL A 61 -12.43 9.09 -4.20
N LEU A 62 -13.09 9.95 -3.41
CA LEU A 62 -14.53 9.88 -3.20
C LEU A 62 -15.34 10.14 -4.48
N GLU A 63 -14.91 11.08 -5.32
CA GLU A 63 -15.54 11.36 -6.62
C GLU A 63 -15.52 10.12 -7.51
N PHE A 64 -14.37 9.45 -7.61
CA PHE A 64 -14.23 8.19 -8.36
C PHE A 64 -15.09 7.06 -7.78
N LEU A 65 -15.04 6.84 -6.46
CA LEU A 65 -15.84 5.79 -5.83
C LEU A 65 -17.33 5.99 -6.03
N LYS A 66 -17.80 7.25 -6.03
CA LYS A 66 -19.20 7.57 -6.34
C LYS A 66 -19.55 7.25 -7.80
N SER A 67 -18.65 7.52 -8.76
CA SER A 67 -18.92 7.26 -10.17
C SER A 67 -19.05 5.77 -10.50
N PHE A 68 -18.37 4.89 -9.77
CA PHE A 68 -18.52 3.43 -9.93
C PHE A 68 -19.82 2.88 -9.34
N GLY A 69 -20.62 3.73 -8.70
CA GLY A 69 -21.69 3.30 -7.82
C GLY A 69 -21.09 2.67 -6.57
N LEU A 70 -21.53 3.11 -5.38
CA LEU A 70 -21.27 2.38 -4.14
C LEU A 70 -22.00 1.03 -4.10
N SER A 71 -22.48 0.53 -5.25
CA SER A 71 -22.91 -0.84 -5.43
C SER A 71 -21.76 -1.70 -4.98
N ARG A 72 -21.90 -2.16 -3.74
CA ARG A 72 -21.02 -3.06 -3.03
C ARG A 72 -20.84 -4.25 -3.94
N TRP A 73 -19.77 -4.23 -4.75
CA TRP A 73 -19.29 -5.45 -5.37
C TRP A 73 -19.18 -6.42 -4.20
N PRO A 74 -19.79 -7.62 -4.27
CA PRO A 74 -19.71 -8.57 -3.17
C PRO A 74 -18.25 -8.99 -3.09
N VAL A 75 -17.44 -8.23 -2.32
CA VAL A 75 -16.06 -8.56 -2.03
C VAL A 75 -16.14 -9.91 -1.32
N PRO A 76 -15.61 -10.98 -1.93
CA PRO A 76 -15.58 -12.28 -1.29
C PRO A 76 -14.92 -12.12 0.08
N LYS A 77 -15.39 -12.87 1.08
CA LYS A 77 -14.70 -12.88 2.38
C LYS A 77 -13.23 -13.23 2.12
N PRO A 78 -12.27 -12.40 2.56
CA PRO A 78 -10.87 -12.76 2.43
C PRO A 78 -10.66 -14.07 3.20
N TYR A 79 -10.07 -15.06 2.55
CA TYR A 79 -9.66 -16.31 3.18
C TYR A 79 -8.17 -16.50 2.89
N TRP A 80 -7.45 -16.94 3.91
CA TRP A 80 -6.06 -17.35 3.74
C TRP A 80 -6.06 -18.78 3.22
N SER A 81 -5.62 -18.99 1.98
CA SER A 81 -5.27 -20.32 1.49
C SER A 81 -3.82 -20.59 1.85
N TYR A 82 -3.60 -21.41 2.88
CA TYR A 82 -2.28 -22.02 3.05
C TYR A 82 -2.19 -23.17 2.05
N PRO A 83 -1.25 -23.14 1.09
CA PRO A 83 -0.98 -24.35 0.32
C PRO A 83 -0.65 -25.46 1.31
N THR A 84 -1.29 -26.61 1.16
CA THR A 84 -0.89 -27.81 1.90
C THR A 84 0.52 -28.13 1.43
N ILE A 85 1.51 -27.65 2.17
CA ILE A 85 2.90 -28.07 1.97
C ILE A 85 2.87 -29.53 2.41
N GLU A 86 2.99 -30.44 1.46
CA GLU A 86 3.21 -31.85 1.80
C GLU A 86 4.49 -31.88 2.62
N GLU A 87 4.37 -32.22 3.90
CA GLU A 87 5.55 -32.34 4.76
C GLU A 87 6.43 -33.43 4.15
N PRO A 88 7.70 -33.12 3.81
CA PRO A 88 8.59 -34.12 3.24
C PRO A 88 8.73 -35.27 4.23
N ALA A 89 8.78 -36.50 3.71
CA ALA A 89 8.90 -37.71 4.52
C ALA A 89 10.15 -37.72 5.44
N ASP A 90 11.14 -36.87 5.14
CA ASP A 90 12.30 -36.60 5.97
C ASP A 90 12.62 -35.09 6.01
N PRO A 91 12.22 -34.38 7.08
CA PRO A 91 12.48 -32.95 7.25
C PRO A 91 13.97 -32.58 7.30
N LEU A 92 14.88 -33.53 7.58
CA LEU A 92 16.30 -33.25 7.74
C LEU A 92 17.11 -33.38 6.44
N ALA A 93 16.54 -34.01 5.41
CA ALA A 93 17.20 -34.21 4.12
C ALA A 93 17.13 -32.97 3.20
N GLU A 94 16.12 -32.11 3.37
CA GLU A 94 15.85 -30.97 2.48
C GLU A 94 16.35 -29.61 3.03
N LEU A 95 16.76 -29.55 4.30
CA LEU A 95 17.33 -28.34 4.93
C LEU A 95 18.50 -27.69 4.17
N PRO A 96 19.39 -28.43 3.48
CA PRO A 96 20.51 -27.82 2.77
C PRO A 96 20.15 -27.13 1.45
N LEU A 97 18.92 -27.33 0.91
CA LEU A 97 18.54 -26.86 -0.44
C LEU A 97 17.53 -25.72 -0.45
N LEU A 98 16.97 -25.33 0.69
CA LEU A 98 16.06 -24.18 0.75
C LEU A 98 16.89 -22.88 0.67
N PRO A 99 16.66 -21.99 -0.31
CA PRO A 99 17.24 -20.65 -0.26
C PRO A 99 16.71 -19.97 1.01
N MET A 100 17.62 -19.70 1.95
CA MET A 100 17.39 -19.01 3.22
C MET A 100 17.10 -17.51 3.01
N ASP A 101 16.28 -17.17 2.02
CA ASP A 101 15.92 -15.79 1.68
C ASP A 101 14.44 -15.54 2.01
N LEU A 102 13.99 -15.98 3.19
CA LEU A 102 12.84 -15.34 3.83
C LEU A 102 13.37 -14.19 4.69
N ASP A 103 13.57 -13.05 4.04
CA ASP A 103 13.88 -11.80 4.74
C ASP A 103 12.74 -11.51 5.75
N SER A 104 13.11 -11.51 7.03
CA SER A 104 12.30 -11.14 8.18
C SER A 104 11.62 -9.77 8.04
N SER A 105 12.01 -8.96 7.05
CA SER A 105 11.37 -7.69 6.68
C SER A 105 9.99 -7.84 6.02
N SER A 106 9.60 -9.06 5.62
CA SER A 106 8.31 -9.31 4.92
C SER A 106 7.12 -9.55 5.87
N LEU A 107 7.38 -9.77 7.17
CA LEU A 107 6.34 -10.11 8.16
C LEU A 107 5.91 -8.97 9.09
N GLN A 108 6.36 -7.73 8.84
CA GLN A 108 5.86 -6.56 9.56
C GLN A 108 4.67 -5.91 8.84
N CYS A 109 3.57 -6.66 8.73
CA CYS A 109 2.24 -6.05 8.76
C CYS A 109 1.74 -6.10 10.20
N CYS A 110 2.14 -5.12 11.00
CA CYS A 110 1.57 -4.88 12.31
C CYS A 110 0.08 -4.54 12.18
N SER A 111 -0.79 -5.43 12.68
CA SER A 111 -2.10 -5.07 13.21
C SER A 111 -2.00 -5.18 14.74
N ARG A 112 -2.56 -4.21 15.46
CA ARG A 112 -2.59 -4.18 16.93
C ARG A 112 -3.23 -5.42 17.53
#